data_AF-A0A7I9ZI25-F1
#
_entry.id   AF-A0A7I9ZI25-F1
#
_cell.length_a   1.000
_cell.length_b   1.000
_cell.length_c   1.000
_cell.angle_alpha   90.00
_cell.angle_beta   90.00
_cell.angle_gamma   90.00
#
_symmetry.space_group_name_H-M   'P 1'
#
loop_
_entity.id
_entity.type
_entity.pdbx_description
1 polymer ?
#
loop_
_entity_poly.entity_id
_entity_poly.type
_entity_poly.pdbx_seq_one_letter_code
_entity_poly.pdbx_strand_id
1 'polypeptide(L)'
;MSTRDDVKEDLATVYPRLTQPDLEHVVSLLNRAPATDSGKSIATALKPVLPEVAARLDTLSADEVTEYLRVLRGAGTVTLQSWTDPNGPGPGIEQITTFIDETGG
;
A
#
# COMPACT_ATOMS: atom_id res chain seq x y z
N MET A 1 15.43 -7.04 6.55
CA MET A 1 13.99 -6.73 6.74
C MET A 1 13.25 -7.38 5.58
N SER A 2 12.01 -7.84 5.80
CA SER A 2 11.22 -8.42 4.71
C SER A 2 10.43 -7.34 3.98
N THR A 3 10.07 -7.58 2.71
CA THR A 3 9.18 -6.71 1.93
C THR A 3 7.88 -6.36 2.66
N ARG A 4 7.40 -7.27 3.52
CA ARG A 4 6.20 -7.04 4.36
C ARG A 4 6.45 -6.07 5.50
N ASP A 5 7.61 -6.16 6.15
CA ASP A 5 7.98 -5.23 7.23
C ASP A 5 8.12 -3.81 6.69
N ASP A 6 8.67 -3.69 5.48
CA ASP A 6 8.78 -2.43 4.75
C ASP A 6 7.40 -1.82 4.46
N VAL A 7 6.44 -2.62 3.97
CA VAL A 7 5.06 -2.15 3.73
C VAL A 7 4.39 -1.72 5.03
N LYS A 8 4.59 -2.46 6.14
CA LYS A 8 4.02 -2.11 7.45
C LYS A 8 4.58 -0.78 7.96
N GLU A 9 5.88 -0.57 7.87
CA GLU A 9 6.54 0.67 8.29
C GLU A 9 6.03 1.88 7.50
N ASP A 10 5.97 1.74 6.18
CA ASP A 10 5.51 2.82 5.30
C ASP A 10 4.03 3.13 5.53
N LEU A 11 3.17 2.09 5.63
CA LEU A 11 1.76 2.26 5.94
C LEU A 11 1.54 2.91 7.31
N ALA A 12 2.27 2.49 8.34
CA ALA A 12 2.15 3.09 9.67
C ALA A 12 2.48 4.59 9.67
N THR A 13 3.39 5.02 8.78
CA THR A 13 3.78 6.41 8.63
C THR A 13 2.73 7.24 7.90
N VAL A 14 2.17 6.72 6.81
CA VAL A 14 1.29 7.48 5.91
C VAL A 14 -0.20 7.33 6.22
N TYR A 15 -0.64 6.17 6.67
CA TYR A 15 -2.05 5.82 6.88
C TYR A 15 -2.82 6.80 7.78
N PRO A 16 -2.26 7.32 8.90
CA PRO A 16 -2.96 8.29 9.74
C PRO A 16 -3.37 9.59 9.02
N ARG A 17 -2.81 9.85 7.83
CA ARG A 17 -3.09 11.03 7.00
C ARG A 17 -3.97 10.71 5.79
N LEU A 18 -4.24 9.44 5.52
CA LEU A 18 -5.01 9.02 4.35
C LEU A 18 -6.50 9.11 4.64
N THR A 19 -7.24 9.60 3.65
CA THR A 19 -8.70 9.47 3.60
C THR A 19 -9.10 8.20 2.84
N GLN A 20 -10.35 7.76 2.98
CA GLN A 20 -10.86 6.64 2.17
C GLN A 20 -10.71 6.91 0.65
N PRO A 21 -11.05 8.11 0.11
CA PRO A 21 -10.79 8.43 -1.30
C PRO A 21 -9.33 8.33 -1.72
N ASP A 22 -8.38 8.73 -0.87
CA ASP A 22 -6.95 8.60 -1.16
C ASP A 22 -6.56 7.13 -1.31
N LEU A 23 -7.07 6.29 -0.41
CA LEU A 23 -6.79 4.86 -0.43
C LEU A 23 -7.48 4.14 -1.61
N GLU A 24 -8.71 4.55 -1.97
CA GLU A 24 -9.39 4.08 -3.18
C GLU A 24 -8.59 4.42 -4.44
N HIS A 25 -8.05 5.65 -4.50
CA HIS A 25 -7.20 6.08 -5.60
C HIS A 25 -5.94 5.22 -5.70
N VAL A 26 -5.25 5.00 -4.58
CA VAL A 26 -4.06 4.14 -4.51
C VAL A 26 -4.37 2.72 -4.98
N VAL A 27 -5.42 2.08 -4.46
CA VAL A 27 -5.80 0.71 -4.85
C VAL A 27 -6.19 0.64 -6.32
N SER A 28 -6.87 1.66 -6.85
CA SER A 28 -7.20 1.77 -8.27
C SER A 28 -5.95 1.85 -9.16
N LEU A 29 -4.94 2.64 -8.76
CA LEU A 29 -3.65 2.70 -9.45
C LEU A 29 -2.95 1.33 -9.46
N LEU A 30 -2.89 0.67 -8.30
CA LEU A 30 -2.26 -0.66 -8.16
C LEU A 30 -3.00 -1.77 -8.92
N ASN A 31 -4.32 -1.65 -9.09
CA ASN A 31 -5.12 -2.58 -9.90
C ASN A 31 -4.87 -2.45 -11.41
N ARG A 32 -4.47 -1.25 -11.87
CA ARG A 32 -4.22 -0.95 -13.29
C ARG A 32 -2.76 -1.16 -13.69
N ALA A 33 -1.88 -1.30 -12.72
CA ALA A 33 -0.47 -1.58 -12.94
C ALA A 33 -0.28 -2.89 -13.71
N PRO A 34 0.52 -2.90 -14.80
CA PRO A 34 0.93 -4.14 -15.45
C PRO A 34 1.75 -4.99 -14.46
N ALA A 35 1.53 -6.30 -14.47
CA ALA A 35 2.28 -7.24 -13.62
C ALA A 35 3.80 -7.27 -13.92
N THR A 36 4.24 -6.66 -15.02
CA THR A 36 5.63 -6.59 -15.48
C THR A 36 6.24 -5.20 -15.32
N ASP A 37 5.58 -4.27 -14.64
CA ASP A 37 6.11 -2.92 -14.48
C ASP A 37 7.29 -2.92 -13.50
N SER A 38 8.38 -2.26 -13.90
CA SER A 38 9.59 -2.04 -13.10
C SER A 38 9.38 -1.17 -11.83
N GLY A 39 8.14 -0.91 -11.43
CA GLY A 39 7.77 -0.07 -10.28
C GLY A 39 7.86 1.43 -10.54
N LYS A 40 8.65 1.89 -11.51
CA LYS A 40 8.90 3.33 -11.74
C LYS A 40 7.67 4.13 -12.13
N SER A 41 6.79 3.57 -12.98
CA SER A 41 5.56 4.27 -13.37
C SER A 41 4.61 4.39 -12.17
N ILE A 42 4.56 3.36 -11.34
CA ILE A 42 3.71 3.27 -10.15
C ILE A 42 4.24 4.17 -9.04
N ALA A 43 5.55 4.16 -8.78
CA ALA A 43 6.19 5.08 -7.84
C ALA A 43 5.89 6.54 -8.19
N THR A 44 5.97 6.89 -9.49
CA THR A 44 5.60 8.22 -9.98
C THR A 44 4.14 8.55 -9.72
N ALA A 45 3.23 7.60 -9.96
CA ALA A 45 1.80 7.77 -9.74
C ALA A 45 1.42 7.83 -8.25
N LEU A 46 2.14 7.11 -7.39
CA LEU A 46 1.91 7.08 -5.94
C LEU A 46 2.45 8.32 -5.24
N LYS A 47 3.52 8.94 -5.76
CA LYS A 47 4.22 10.07 -5.12
C LYS A 47 3.33 11.21 -4.59
N PRO A 48 2.23 11.63 -5.25
CA PRO A 48 1.37 12.69 -4.73
C PRO A 48 0.60 12.30 -3.45
N VAL A 49 0.37 11.00 -3.22
CA VAL A 49 -0.45 10.47 -2.12
C VAL A 49 0.40 9.73 -1.09
N LEU A 50 1.42 9.00 -1.54
CA LEU A 50 2.33 8.16 -0.76
C LEU A 50 3.79 8.45 -1.14
N PRO A 51 4.33 9.64 -0.81
CA PRO A 51 5.68 10.02 -1.20
C PRO A 51 6.76 9.12 -0.57
N GLU A 52 6.56 8.63 0.65
CA GLU A 52 7.47 7.72 1.34
C GLU A 52 7.54 6.36 0.62
N VAL A 53 6.39 5.82 0.22
CA VAL A 53 6.30 4.58 -0.56
C VAL A 53 7.00 4.75 -1.92
N ALA A 54 6.78 5.87 -2.60
CA ALA A 54 7.43 6.15 -3.87
C ALA A 54 8.97 6.16 -3.73
N ALA A 55 9.48 6.80 -2.67
CA ALA A 55 10.91 6.81 -2.39
C ALA A 55 11.45 5.41 -2.08
N ARG A 56 10.70 4.57 -1.36
CA ARG A 56 11.11 3.19 -1.08
C ARG A 56 11.19 2.35 -2.36
N LEU A 57 10.18 2.44 -3.24
CA LEU A 57 10.16 1.71 -4.51
C LEU A 57 11.39 2.00 -5.39
N ASP A 58 11.95 3.22 -5.33
CA ASP A 58 13.16 3.58 -6.07
C ASP A 58 14.44 2.87 -5.55
N THR A 59 14.40 2.30 -4.34
CA THR A 59 15.54 1.61 -3.70
C THR A 59 15.48 0.08 -3.83
N LEU A 60 14.33 -0.47 -4.20
CA LEU A 60 14.06 -1.91 -4.25
C LEU A 60 14.46 -2.50 -5.62
N SER A 61 14.82 -3.79 -5.62
CA SER A 61 14.95 -4.57 -6.85
C SER A 61 13.59 -4.81 -7.51
N ALA A 62 13.57 -5.23 -8.78
CA ALA A 62 12.31 -5.47 -9.51
C ALA A 62 11.42 -6.56 -8.85
N ASP A 63 12.03 -7.59 -8.28
CA ASP A 63 11.31 -8.67 -7.58
C ASP A 63 10.71 -8.15 -6.26
N GLU A 64 11.48 -7.37 -5.50
CA GLU A 64 11.03 -6.73 -4.26
C GLU A 64 9.92 -5.71 -4.53
N VAL A 65 10.04 -4.90 -5.58
CA VAL A 65 8.98 -3.99 -6.05
C VAL A 65 7.69 -4.77 -6.32
N THR A 66 7.79 -5.89 -7.05
CA THR A 66 6.62 -6.70 -7.41
C THR A 66 5.93 -7.26 -6.16
N GLU A 67 6.71 -7.81 -5.22
CA GLU A 67 6.16 -8.29 -3.94
C GLU A 67 5.58 -7.14 -3.11
N TYR A 68 6.28 -6.00 -3.03
CA TYR A 68 5.87 -4.83 -2.26
C TYR A 68 4.51 -4.33 -2.73
N LEU A 69 4.36 -4.13 -4.05
CA LEU A 69 3.12 -3.64 -4.65
C LEU A 69 1.97 -4.64 -4.46
N ARG A 70 2.28 -5.95 -4.50
CA ARG A 70 1.29 -7.01 -4.23
C ARG A 70 0.77 -6.93 -2.79
N VAL A 71 1.67 -6.81 -1.82
CA VAL A 71 1.32 -6.72 -0.40
C VAL A 71 0.57 -5.41 -0.12
N LEU A 72 1.06 -4.28 -0.64
CA LEU A 72 0.40 -2.97 -0.51
C LEU A 72 -1.02 -2.98 -1.10
N ARG A 73 -1.20 -3.59 -2.27
CA ARG A 73 -2.51 -3.74 -2.90
C ARG A 73 -3.47 -4.57 -2.05
N GLY A 74 -2.99 -5.68 -1.50
CA GLY A 74 -3.78 -6.53 -0.60
C GLY A 74 -4.22 -5.75 0.65
N ALA A 75 -3.26 -5.11 1.33
CA ALA A 75 -3.52 -4.31 2.51
C ALA A 75 -4.52 -3.18 2.24
N GLY A 76 -4.31 -2.41 1.16
CA GLY A 76 -5.21 -1.33 0.77
C GLY A 76 -6.63 -1.83 0.45
N THR A 77 -6.74 -2.97 -0.24
CA THR A 77 -8.06 -3.54 -0.60
C THR A 77 -8.84 -3.96 0.65
N VAL A 78 -8.21 -4.65 1.59
CA VAL A 78 -8.87 -5.09 2.83
C VAL A 78 -9.18 -3.92 3.75
N THR A 79 -8.29 -2.92 3.79
CA THR A 79 -8.54 -1.69 4.52
C THR A 79 -9.79 -0.98 4.00
N LEU A 80 -9.93 -0.85 2.68
CA LEU A 80 -11.14 -0.27 2.05
C LEU A 80 -12.40 -1.09 2.36
N GLN A 81 -12.32 -2.41 2.28
CA GLN A 81 -13.44 -3.30 2.60
C GLN A 81 -13.87 -3.19 4.07
N SER A 82 -12.93 -2.89 4.96
CA SER A 82 -13.17 -2.72 6.40
C SER A 82 -13.60 -1.29 6.76
N TRP A 83 -13.51 -0.35 5.82
CA TRP A 83 -13.87 1.05 6.01
C TRP A 83 -15.39 1.23 5.76
N THR A 84 -16.18 1.11 6.83
CA THR A 84 -17.65 1.03 6.74
C THR A 84 -18.36 2.36 6.58
N ASP A 85 -17.73 3.47 6.99
CA ASP A 85 -18.24 4.84 6.82
C ASP A 85 -17.22 5.69 6.05
N PRO A 86 -17.54 6.13 4.83
CA PRO A 86 -16.68 7.03 4.04
C PRO A 86 -16.28 8.34 4.72
N ASN A 87 -17.09 8.81 5.65
CA ASN A 87 -16.83 10.03 6.42
C ASN A 87 -16.33 9.73 7.84
N GLY A 88 -16.27 8.44 8.20
CA GLY A 88 -15.86 7.96 9.51
C GLY A 88 -14.37 7.61 9.56
N PRO A 89 -13.83 7.38 10.76
CA PRO A 89 -12.47 6.91 10.93
C PRO A 89 -12.29 5.54 10.26
N GLY A 90 -11.19 5.37 9.55
CA GLY A 90 -10.82 4.07 8.97
C GLY A 90 -10.48 3.04 10.05
N PRO A 91 -10.30 1.77 9.66
CA PRO A 91 -9.84 0.72 10.58
C PRO A 91 -8.50 1.10 11.24
N GLY A 92 -8.22 0.57 12.42
CA GLY A 92 -6.96 0.83 13.11
C GLY A 92 -5.76 0.27 12.34
N ILE A 93 -4.61 0.95 12.41
CA ILE A 93 -3.39 0.49 11.73
C ILE A 93 -2.97 -0.92 12.16
N GLU A 94 -3.22 -1.31 13.42
CA GLU A 94 -2.94 -2.65 13.93
C GLU A 94 -3.73 -3.74 13.18
N GLN A 95 -4.98 -3.46 12.78
CA GLN A 95 -5.79 -4.39 11.99
C GLN A 95 -5.18 -4.59 10.60
N ILE A 96 -4.66 -3.52 10.00
CA ILE A 96 -4.02 -3.54 8.67
C ILE A 96 -2.71 -4.33 8.73
N THR A 97 -1.87 -4.07 9.73
CA THR A 97 -0.60 -4.78 9.89
C THR A 97 -0.81 -6.27 10.22
N THR A 98 -1.84 -6.60 11.00
CA THR A 98 -2.21 -8.00 11.30
C THR A 98 -2.57 -8.75 10.00
N PHE A 99 -3.36 -8.13 9.11
CA PHE A 99 -3.68 -8.73 7.81
C PHE A 99 -2.43 -9.01 6.95
N ILE A 100 -1.44 -8.11 6.97
CA ILE A 100 -0.17 -8.29 6.24
C ILE A 100 0.59 -9.51 6.77
N ASP A 101 0.55 -9.75 8.09
CA ASP A 101 1.20 -10.90 8.70
C ASP A 101 0.44 -12.22 8.40
N GLU A 102 -0.89 -12.19 8.38
CA GLU A 102 -1.74 -13.38 8.16
C GLU A 102 -1.78 -13.87 6.70
N THR A 103 -1.59 -12.97 5.72
CA THR A 103 -1.60 -13.33 4.29
C THR A 103 -0.29 -13.93 3.77
N GLY A 104 0.64 -14.27 4.66
CA GLY A 104 1.95 -14.86 4.36
C GLY A 104 2.06 -16.39 4.45
N GLY A 105 0.96 -17.13 4.57
CA GLY A 105 0.92 -18.61 4.66
C GLY A 105 0.85 -19.34 3.33
#